data_AF-A0A0F3N2V3-F1
#
_entry.id   AF-A0A0F3N2V3-F1
#
_cell.length_a   1.000
_cell.length_b   1.000
_cell.length_c   1.000
_cell.angle_alpha   90.00
_cell.angle_beta   90.00
_cell.angle_gamma   90.00
#
_symmetry.space_group_name_H-M   'P 1'
#
loop_
_entity.id
_entity.type
_entity.pdbx_description
1 polymer ?
#
loop_
_entity_poly.entity_id
_entity_poly.type
_entity_poly.pdbx_seq_one_letter_code
_entity_poly.pdbx_strand_id
1 'polypeptide(L)' 'MHHHPSGSPEPSKADIHMTNKIVETCQTINIIVHDHVIISNNKYYSFKSNMFL' A
#
# COMPACT_ATOMS: atom_id res chain seq x y z
N MET A 1 0.66 3.69 4.74
CA MET A 1 2.12 3.48 4.89
C MET A 1 2.33 2.59 6.10
N HIS A 2 3.17 1.58 5.98
CA HIS A 2 3.64 0.79 7.11
C HIS A 2 5.06 0.27 6.89
N HIS A 3 5.63 -0.33 7.92
CA HIS A 3 6.99 -0.83 7.94
C HIS A 3 6.99 -2.36 7.98
N HIS A 4 7.85 -3.01 7.19
CA HIS A 4 8.13 -4.44 7.26
C HIS A 4 9.45 -4.69 8.00
N PRO A 5 9.43 -5.16 9.28
CA PRO A 5 10.65 -5.46 10.02
C PRO A 5 11.48 -6.61 9.43
N SER A 6 10.91 -7.40 8.52
CA SER A 6 11.54 -8.54 7.87
C SER A 6 12.66 -8.18 6.88
N GLY A 7 12.81 -6.91 6.53
CA GLY A 7 13.82 -6.44 5.58
C GLY A 7 13.38 -6.40 4.11
N SER A 8 12.16 -6.88 3.79
CA SER A 8 11.59 -6.82 2.43
C SER A 8 10.39 -5.87 2.36
N PRO A 9 10.38 -4.89 1.45
CA PRO A 9 9.21 -4.02 1.25
C PRO A 9 8.13 -4.65 0.36
N GLU A 10 8.32 -5.89 -0.14
CA GLU A 10 7.33 -6.58 -0.96
C GLU A 10 5.98 -6.73 -0.21
N PRO A 11 4.85 -6.40 -0.84
CA PRO A 11 3.54 -6.51 -0.19
C PRO A 11 3.13 -7.97 0.01
N SER A 12 2.53 -8.24 1.16
CA SER A 12 1.80 -9.49 1.39
C SER A 12 0.43 -9.46 0.72
N LYS A 13 -0.21 -10.62 0.62
CA LYS A 13 -1.62 -10.71 0.18
C LYS A 13 -2.56 -9.91 1.08
N ALA A 14 -2.24 -9.82 2.38
CA ALA A 14 -3.04 -9.05 3.33
C ALA A 14 -2.92 -7.55 3.07
N ASP A 15 -1.72 -7.06 2.73
CA ASP A 15 -1.49 -5.65 2.37
C ASP A 15 -2.31 -5.27 1.13
N ILE A 16 -2.28 -6.11 0.09
CA ILE A 16 -3.05 -5.90 -1.14
C ILE A 16 -4.55 -5.86 -0.84
N HIS A 17 -5.07 -6.86 -0.10
CA HIS A 17 -6.48 -6.91 0.26
C HIS A 17 -6.93 -5.70 1.09
N MET A 18 -6.14 -5.31 2.09
CA MET A 18 -6.40 -4.14 2.92
C MET A 18 -6.44 -2.87 2.07
N THR A 19 -5.48 -2.70 1.16
CA THR A 19 -5.39 -1.53 0.27
C THR A 19 -6.63 -1.39 -0.57
N ASN A 20 -7.05 -2.47 -1.24
CA ASN A 20 -8.25 -2.46 -2.08
C ASN A 20 -9.50 -2.07 -1.29
N LYS A 21 -9.67 -2.61 -0.08
CA LYS A 21 -10.80 -2.29 0.80
C LYS A 21 -10.81 -0.81 1.22
N ILE A 22 -9.64 -0.26 1.54
CA ILE A 22 -9.50 1.16 1.91
C ILE A 22 -9.84 2.05 0.70
N VAL A 23 -9.31 1.73 -0.49
CA VAL A 23 -9.58 2.48 -1.73
C VAL A 23 -11.06 2.51 -2.04
N GLU A 24 -11.71 1.34 -2.05
CA GLU A 24 -13.15 1.21 -2.29
C GLU A 24 -13.97 2.03 -1.29
N THR A 25 -13.60 1.97 0.00
CA THR A 25 -14.30 2.73 1.05
C THR A 25 -14.12 4.24 0.85
N CYS A 26 -12.90 4.70 0.56
CA CYS A 26 -12.61 6.12 0.34
C CYS A 26 -13.32 6.69 -0.90
N GLN A 27 -13.51 5.89 -1.95
CA GLN A 27 -14.28 6.29 -3.13
C GLN A 27 -15.73 6.66 -2.80
N THR A 28 -16.37 5.99 -1.82
CA THR A 28 -17.77 6.28 -1.43
C THR A 28 -17.97 7.68 -0.84
N ILE A 29 -16.89 8.32 -0.39
CA ILE A 29 -16.90 9.64 0.24
C ILE A 29 -16.00 10.65 -0.48
N ASN A 30 -15.69 10.40 -1.76
CA ASN A 30 -14.85 11.27 -2.61
C ASN A 30 -13.46 11.56 -2.03
N ILE A 31 -12.85 10.59 -1.33
CA ILE A 31 -11.46 10.66 -0.86
C ILE A 31 -10.58 9.81 -1.78
N ILE A 32 -9.44 10.37 -2.21
CA ILE A 32 -8.47 9.68 -3.05
C ILE A 32 -7.34 9.13 -2.19
N VAL A 33 -7.05 7.83 -2.34
CA VAL A 33 -5.83 7.22 -1.79
C VAL A 33 -4.71 7.42 -2.79
N HIS A 34 -3.77 8.32 -2.48
CA HIS A 34 -2.71 8.67 -3.42
C HIS A 34 -1.63 7.60 -3.57
N ASP A 35 -1.32 6.88 -2.50
CA ASP A 35 -0.36 5.78 -2.52
C ASP A 35 -0.48 4.92 -1.26
N HIS A 36 0.02 3.69 -1.36
CA HIS A 36 0.37 2.84 -0.25
C HIS A 36 1.86 2.52 -0.32
N VAL A 37 2.63 3.08 0.61
CA VAL A 37 4.07 2.87 0.70
C VAL A 37 4.41 1.89 1.81
N ILE A 38 5.12 0.81 1.48
CA ILE A 38 5.74 -0.13 2.42
C ILE A 38 7.23 0.20 2.50
N ILE A 39 7.76 0.39 3.70
CA ILE A 39 9.19 0.73 3.91
C ILE A 39 9.90 -0.49 4.52
N SER A 40 11.14 -0.74 4.12
CA SER A 40 12.02 -1.72 4.77
C SER A 40 13.49 -1.51 4.38
N ASN A 41 14.43 -1.50 5.34
CA ASN A 41 15.89 -1.46 5.12
C ASN A 41 16.36 -0.55 3.96
N ASN A 42 16.16 0.76 4.07
CA ASN A 42 16.49 1.78 3.04
C ASN A 42 15.86 1.53 1.65
N LYS A 43 14.88 0.64 1.56
CA LYS A 43 14.05 0.37 0.39
C LYS A 43 12.60 0.71 0.70
N TYR A 44 11.82 0.87 -0.35
CA TYR A 44 10.39 1.01 -0.25
C TYR A 44 9.70 0.35 -1.45
N TYR A 45 8.42 0.06 -1.27
CA TYR A 45 7.50 -0.35 -2.31
C TYR A 45 6.35 0.66 -2.35
N SER A 46 6.13 1.27 -3.50
CA SER A 46 4.98 2.14 -3.77
C SER A 46 3.96 1.36 -4.58
N PHE A 47 2.74 1.22 -4.08
CA PHE A 47 1.66 0.58 -4.81
C PHE A 47 1.34 1.34 -6.11
N LYS A 48 1.38 2.68 -6.08
CA LYS A 48 1.16 3.50 -7.26
C LYS A 48 2.24 3.28 -8.33
N SER A 49 3.52 3.29 -7.96
CA SER A 49 4.62 3.07 -8.91
C SER A 49 4.62 1.66 -9.51
N ASN A 50 4.05 0.68 -8.81
CA ASN A 50 3.96 -0.70 -9.25
C ASN A 50 2.57 -1.08 -9.82
N MET A 51 1.72 -0.09 -10.14
CA MET A 51 0.41 -0.28 -10.79
C MET A 51 -0.58 -1.14 -9.98
N PHE A 52 -0.46 -1.12 -8.65
CA PHE A 52 -1.45 -1.69 -7.71
C PHE A 52 -2.48 -0.65 -7.22
N LEU A 53 -2.23 0.64 -7.47
CA LEU A 53 -3.13 1.76 -7.21
C LEU A 53 -3.21 2.67 -8.45
#